data_AF-A0A954VAD1-F1
#
_entry.id   AF-A0A954VAD1-F1
#
_cell.length_a   1.000
_cell.length_b   1.000
_cell.length_c   1.000
_cell.angle_alpha   90.00
_cell.angle_beta   90.00
_cell.angle_gamma   90.00
#
_symmetry.space_group_name_H-M   'P 1'
#
loop_
_entity.id
_entity.type
_entity.pdbx_description
1 polymer ?
#
loop_
_entity_poly.entity_id
_entity_poly.type
_entity_poly.pdbx_seq_one_letter_code
_entity_poly.pdbx_strand_id
1 'polypeptide(L)'
;MLVLIVIVLLSLSAYTFSDLMLAENGATRVFSQQSQAQSLVQSGAAATRMFLSTTLEVRQQNGGVYSNANYFQGILVADSPEPKQRGYYAVLAPEMDSQ
;
A
#
# COMPACT_ATOMS: atom_id res chain seq x y z
N MET A 1 -36.90 -15.22 -37.26
CA MET A 1 -35.83 -16.15 -36.79
C MET A 1 -34.46 -15.50 -36.74
N LEU A 2 -34.00 -14.80 -37.79
CA LEU A 2 -32.70 -14.11 -37.79
C LEU A 2 -32.51 -13.11 -36.62
N VAL A 3 -33.55 -12.37 -36.27
CA VAL A 3 -33.52 -11.41 -35.15
C VAL A 3 -33.17 -12.08 -33.81
N LEU A 4 -33.73 -13.25 -33.53
CA LEU A 4 -33.46 -13.98 -32.29
C LEU A 4 -32.00 -14.44 -32.21
N ILE A 5 -31.45 -14.90 -33.34
CA ILE A 5 -30.04 -15.31 -33.42
C ILE A 5 -29.12 -14.12 -33.15
N VAL A 6 -29.40 -12.96 -33.77
CA VAL A 6 -28.62 -11.74 -33.56
C VAL A 6 -28.70 -11.28 -32.10
N ILE A 7 -29.89 -11.32 -31.48
CA ILE A 7 -30.05 -10.97 -30.06
C ILE A 7 -29.22 -11.91 -29.18
N VAL A 8 -29.29 -13.23 -29.41
CA VAL A 8 -28.52 -14.22 -28.63
C VAL A 8 -27.02 -13.99 -28.76
N LEU A 9 -26.51 -13.72 -29.97
CA LEU A 9 -25.09 -13.43 -30.20
C LEU A 9 -24.63 -12.11 -29.56
N LEU A 10 -25.46 -11.07 -29.60
CA LEU A 10 -25.20 -9.79 -28.93
C LEU A 10 -25.20 -9.95 -27.41
N SER A 11 -26.17 -10.70 -26.85
CA SER A 11 -26.23 -10.99 -25.43
C SER A 11 -25.02 -11.80 -24.95
N LEU A 12 -24.59 -12.80 -25.72
CA LEU A 12 -23.38 -13.57 -25.38
C LEU A 12 -22.12 -12.71 -25.46
N SER A 13 -22.01 -11.85 -26.48
CA SER A 13 -20.88 -10.91 -26.61
C SER A 13 -20.84 -9.92 -25.44
N ALA A 14 -21.98 -9.36 -25.06
CA ALA A 14 -22.10 -8.45 -23.92
C ALA A 14 -21.78 -9.14 -22.59
N TYR A 15 -22.19 -10.39 -22.43
CA TYR A 15 -21.87 -11.21 -21.25
C TYR A 15 -20.36 -11.43 -21.12
N THR A 16 -19.71 -11.91 -22.19
CA THR A 16 -18.26 -12.14 -22.21
C THR A 16 -17.46 -10.86 -21.95
N PHE A 17 -17.89 -9.73 -22.54
CA PHE A 17 -17.26 -8.44 -22.30
C PHE A 17 -17.40 -8.01 -20.83
N SER A 18 -18.58 -8.19 -20.24
CA SER A 18 -18.83 -7.85 -18.84
C SER A 18 -18.00 -8.71 -17.89
N ASP A 19 -17.87 -10.00 -18.17
CA ASP A 19 -17.07 -10.94 -17.38
C ASP A 19 -15.58 -10.56 -17.39
N LEU A 20 -15.04 -10.22 -18.57
CA LEU A 20 -13.66 -9.73 -18.70
C LEU A 20 -13.44 -8.43 -17.92
N MET A 21 -14.36 -7.47 -18.04
CA MET A 21 -14.31 -6.21 -17.29
C MET A 21 -14.28 -6.42 -15.78
N LEU A 22 -15.05 -7.38 -15.25
CA LEU A 22 -15.05 -7.70 -13.83
C LEU A 22 -13.71 -8.30 -13.38
N ALA A 23 -13.14 -9.19 -14.19
CA ALA A 23 -11.82 -9.76 -13.93
C ALA A 23 -10.71 -8.68 -13.93
N GLU A 24 -10.72 -7.77 -14.92
CA GLU A 24 -9.76 -6.67 -15.01
C GLU A 24 -9.93 -5.65 -13.87
N ASN A 25 -11.15 -5.38 -13.43
CA ASN A 25 -11.41 -4.50 -12.29
C ASN A 25 -10.79 -5.06 -11.00
N GLY A 26 -10.96 -6.37 -10.77
CA GLY A 26 -10.31 -7.08 -9.67
C GLY A 26 -8.78 -6.98 -9.74
N ALA A 27 -8.20 -7.24 -10.92
CA ALA A 27 -6.77 -7.15 -11.14
C ALA A 27 -6.23 -5.72 -10.93
N THR A 28 -6.93 -4.71 -11.44
CA THR A 28 -6.58 -3.29 -11.29
C THR A 28 -6.57 -2.87 -9.82
N ARG A 29 -7.55 -3.34 -9.05
CA ARG A 29 -7.65 -3.05 -7.62
C ARG A 29 -6.50 -3.67 -6.83
N VAL A 30 -6.08 -4.89 -7.16
CA VAL A 30 -4.92 -5.55 -6.53
C VAL A 30 -3.63 -4.85 -6.92
N PHE A 31 -3.46 -4.53 -8.21
CA PHE A 31 -2.30 -3.81 -8.72
C PHE A 31 -2.15 -2.42 -8.08
N SER A 32 -3.24 -1.67 -7.95
CA SER A 32 -3.26 -0.37 -7.27
C SER A 32 -2.84 -0.48 -5.81
N GLN A 33 -3.36 -1.46 -5.07
CA GLN A 33 -2.95 -1.71 -3.68
C GLN A 33 -1.48 -2.10 -3.56
N GLN A 34 -0.97 -2.92 -4.48
CA GLN A 34 0.44 -3.30 -4.50
C GLN A 34 1.35 -2.08 -4.75
N SER A 35 0.99 -1.24 -5.72
CA SER A 35 1.71 0.01 -5.99
C SER A 35 1.69 0.95 -4.78
N GLN A 36 0.54 1.09 -4.12
CA GLN A 36 0.40 1.87 -2.90
C GLN A 36 1.29 1.32 -1.77
N ALA A 37 1.31 0.00 -1.56
CA ALA A 37 2.18 -0.63 -0.57
C ALA A 37 3.67 -0.39 -0.85
N GLN A 38 4.11 -0.50 -2.12
CA GLN A 38 5.48 -0.18 -2.50
C GLN A 38 5.83 1.28 -2.22
N SER A 39 4.93 2.21 -2.54
CA SER A 39 5.12 3.64 -2.25
C SER A 39 5.26 3.89 -0.75
N LEU A 40 4.42 3.26 0.08
CA LEU A 40 4.52 3.36 1.55
C LEU A 40 5.85 2.84 2.09
N VAL A 41 6.34 1.71 1.56
CA VAL A 41 7.65 1.16 1.95
C VAL A 41 8.78 2.10 1.56
N GLN A 42 8.74 2.68 0.35
CA GLN A 42 9.74 3.64 -0.10
C GLN A 42 9.75 4.91 0.78
N SER A 43 8.58 5.41 1.17
CA SER A 43 8.46 6.53 2.10
C SER A 43 9.06 6.21 3.47
N GLY A 44 8.78 5.03 4.03
CA GLY A 44 9.37 4.59 5.28
C GLY A 44 10.90 4.45 5.22
N ALA A 45 11.42 3.90 4.11
CA ALA A 45 12.86 3.80 3.88
C ALA A 45 13.53 5.18 3.78
N ALA A 46 12.90 6.13 3.07
CA ALA A 46 13.38 7.51 2.96
C ALA A 46 13.37 8.23 4.31
N ALA A 47 12.28 8.10 5.09
CA ALA A 47 12.17 8.68 6.43
C ALA A 47 13.24 8.12 7.39
N THR A 48 13.48 6.80 7.35
CA THR A 48 14.52 6.15 8.15
C THR A 48 15.91 6.66 7.77
N ARG A 49 16.19 6.80 6.46
CA ARG A 49 17.47 7.36 5.99
C ARG A 49 17.65 8.81 6.44
N MET A 50 16.61 9.62 6.38
CA MET A 50 16.63 10.99 6.89
C MET A 50 16.92 11.02 8.39
N PHE A 51 16.28 10.16 9.18
CA PHE A 51 16.55 10.06 10.61
C PHE A 51 18.01 9.66 10.91
N LEU A 52 18.54 8.66 10.20
CA LEU A 52 19.94 8.22 10.36
C LEU A 52 20.97 9.27 9.92
N SER A 53 20.59 10.19 9.03
CA SER A 53 21.45 11.30 8.60
C SER A 53 21.63 12.40 9.66
N THR A 54 20.81 12.41 10.71
CA THR A 54 20.91 13.39 11.81
C THR A 54 22.06 13.06 12.78
N THR A 55 22.50 14.06 13.55
CA THR A 55 23.59 13.89 14.53
C THR A 55 23.19 12.92 15.65
N LEU A 56 24.19 12.34 16.31
CA LEU A 56 23.97 11.34 17.36
C LEU A 56 23.14 11.91 18.53
N GLU A 57 23.41 13.15 18.92
CA GLU A 57 22.70 13.87 19.99
C GLU A 57 21.21 14.06 19.67
N VAL A 58 20.90 14.47 18.43
CA VAL A 58 19.52 14.64 17.97
C VAL A 58 18.79 13.29 17.92
N ARG A 59 19.47 12.21 17.53
CA ARG A 59 18.88 10.86 17.55
C ARG A 59 18.57 10.37 18.95
N GLN A 60 19.46 10.60 19.91
CA GLN A 60 19.24 10.21 21.32
C GLN A 60 18.09 11.01 21.94
N GLN A 61 18.01 12.32 21.69
CA GLN A 61 16.91 13.15 22.18
C GLN A 61 15.55 12.75 21.61
N ASN A 62 15.51 12.26 20.35
CA ASN A 62 14.28 11.86 19.68
C ASN A 62 13.79 10.45 20.05
N GLY A 63 14.36 9.79 21.08
CA GLY A 63 13.95 8.45 21.50
C GLY A 63 14.85 7.33 21.00
N GLY A 64 16.02 7.67 20.45
CA GLY A 64 17.02 6.69 20.02
C GLY A 64 16.71 6.01 18.68
N VAL A 65 17.63 5.13 18.28
CA VAL A 65 17.54 4.35 17.03
C VAL A 65 16.81 3.02 17.24
N TYR A 66 16.69 2.57 18.49
CA TYR A 66 16.08 1.30 18.88
C TYR A 66 14.72 1.53 19.55
N SER A 67 13.72 0.72 19.20
CA SER A 67 12.36 0.74 19.76
C SER A 67 11.73 2.15 19.90
N ASN A 68 11.88 2.98 18.88
CA ASN A 68 11.33 4.33 18.89
C ASN A 68 9.92 4.35 18.28
N ALA A 69 8.91 4.18 19.13
CA ALA A 69 7.50 4.12 18.72
C ALA A 69 7.06 5.38 17.96
N ASN A 70 7.57 6.55 18.33
CA ASN A 70 7.19 7.83 17.72
C ASN A 70 7.68 8.00 16.27
N TYR A 71 8.73 7.29 15.87
CA TYR A 71 9.34 7.42 14.54
C TYR A 71 9.28 6.15 13.68
N PHE A 72 9.02 4.99 14.30
CA PHE A 72 9.10 3.69 13.62
C PHE A 72 7.84 2.82 13.78
N GLN A 73 6.85 3.19 14.59
CA GLN A 73 5.63 2.40 14.78
C GLN A 73 4.39 3.13 14.28
N GLY A 74 3.85 2.70 13.14
CA GLY A 74 2.55 3.17 12.65
C GLY A 74 2.57 4.63 12.19
N ILE A 75 3.62 5.03 11.47
CA ILE A 75 3.75 6.41 10.98
C ILE A 75 2.85 6.61 9.76
N LEU A 76 1.96 7.58 9.86
CA LEU A 76 1.03 7.96 8.79
C LEU A 76 1.81 8.64 7.65
N VAL A 77 1.71 8.08 6.45
CA VAL A 77 2.32 8.64 5.23
C VAL A 77 1.25 9.17 4.27
N ALA A 78 0.15 8.44 4.13
CA ALA A 78 -0.98 8.85 3.31
C ALA A 78 -2.18 9.08 4.22
N ASP A 79 -2.52 10.34 4.47
CA ASP A 79 -3.75 10.69 5.16
C ASP A 79 -4.92 10.70 4.17
N SER A 80 -6.01 10.06 4.56
CA SER A 80 -7.25 10.01 3.80
C SER A 80 -8.43 10.17 4.76
N PRO A 81 -9.51 10.85 4.34
CA PRO A 81 -10.75 10.92 5.11
C PRO A 81 -11.38 9.54 5.34
N GLU A 82 -11.09 8.55 4.47
CA GLU A 82 -11.54 7.17 4.67
C GLU A 82 -10.47 6.35 5.43
N PRO A 83 -10.77 5.79 6.62
CA PRO A 83 -9.79 5.09 7.44
C PRO A 83 -9.10 3.90 6.74
N LYS A 84 -9.79 3.23 5.82
CA LYS A 84 -9.26 2.08 5.07
C LYS A 84 -8.22 2.46 4.01
N GLN A 85 -8.18 3.73 3.62
CA GLN A 85 -7.24 4.25 2.64
C GLN A 85 -6.03 4.91 3.28
N ARG A 86 -5.98 4.98 4.62
CA ARG A 86 -4.83 5.52 5.33
C ARG A 86 -3.67 4.55 5.23
N GLY A 87 -2.54 5.08 4.78
CA GLY A 87 -1.30 4.33 4.62
C GLY A 87 -0.37 4.58 5.80
N TYR A 88 -0.02 3.52 6.49
CA TYR A 88 0.96 3.54 7.57
C TYR A 88 2.18 2.71 7.19
N TYR A 89 3.36 3.12 7.63
CA TYR A 89 4.54 2.24 7.64
C TYR A 89 4.99 1.98 9.08
N ALA A 90 5.60 0.82 9.27
CA ALA A 90 6.32 0.47 10.48
C ALA A 90 7.68 -0.10 10.09
N VAL A 91 8.72 0.30 10.82
CA VAL A 91 10.06 -0.24 10.66
C VAL A 91 10.28 -1.24 11.77
N LEU A 92 10.37 -2.52 11.42
CA LEU A 92 10.74 -3.57 12.36
C LEU A 92 12.23 -3.44 12.64
N ALA A 93 12.58 -2.74 13.72
CA ALA A 93 13.92 -2.84 14.30
C ALA A 93 13.96 -4.11 15.16
N PRO A 94 14.81 -5.11 14.85
CA PRO A 94 15.03 -6.20 15.78
C PRO A 94 15.59 -5.61 17.08
N GLU A 95 14.99 -5.96 18.21
CA GLU A 95 15.71 -5.86 19.48
C GLU A 95 16.92 -6.78 19.33
N MET A 96 18.13 -6.24 19.42
CA MET A 96 19.28 -7.09 19.68
C MET A 96 19.10 -7.61 21.10
N ASP A 97 18.39 -8.72 21.23
CA ASP A 97 18.59 -9.61 22.37
C ASP A 97 19.98 -10.21 22.19
N SER A 98 20.98 -9.47 22.70
CA SER A 98 22.29 -10.03 22.96
C SER A 98 22.22 -10.75 24.30
N GLN A 99 21.85 -12.04 24.26
CA GLN A 99 22.23 -13.03 25.25
C GLN A 99 23.44 -13.80 24.73
#